data_AF-A0A939BAL2-F1
#
_entry.id   AF-A0A939BAL2-F1
#
_cell.length_a   1.000
_cell.length_b   1.000
_cell.length_c   1.000
_cell.angle_alpha   90.00
_cell.angle_beta   90.00
_cell.angle_gamma   90.00
#
_symmetry.space_group_name_H-M   'P 1'
#
loop_
_entity.id
_entity.type
_entity.pdbx_description
1 polymer ?
#
loop_
_entity_poly.entity_id
_entity_poly.type
_entity_poly.pdbx_seq_one_letter_code
_entity_poly.pdbx_strand_id
1 'polypeptide(L)'
;FDDLEALYGELPGVEFAGGVYVEVDCADPVAEDRIVYDLMARHEKIRAAMLRSTVSPSMRVPLQATGIREPLHIDSEPRGRCLEQSFVDGLRALAAAGMPFESCNRVSELEDAYEAFAQVPEETVILNHLGNVEALDEPWCAVMRKFADLPN
;
A
#
# COMPACT_ATOMS: atom_id res chain seq x y z
N PHE A 1 -18.00 6.31 5.07
CA PHE A 1 -18.10 5.85 3.66
C PHE A 1 -19.22 6.60 2.97
N ASP A 2 -20.41 6.65 3.56
CA ASP A 2 -21.56 7.41 3.03
C ASP A 2 -21.22 8.88 2.71
N ASP A 3 -20.45 9.55 3.55
CA ASP A 3 -19.98 10.93 3.27
C ASP A 3 -19.15 11.02 1.98
N LEU A 4 -18.27 10.04 1.73
CA LEU A 4 -17.45 10.00 0.51
C LEU A 4 -18.33 9.75 -0.72
N GLU A 5 -19.28 8.82 -0.62
CA GLU A 5 -20.22 8.53 -1.71
C GLU A 5 -21.11 9.74 -2.01
N ALA A 6 -21.57 10.48 -0.99
CA ALA A 6 -22.30 11.72 -1.14
C ALA A 6 -21.47 12.79 -1.87
N LEU A 7 -20.19 12.95 -1.50
CA LEU A 7 -19.27 13.89 -2.18
C LEU A 7 -19.11 13.57 -3.67
N TYR A 8 -18.97 12.30 -4.05
CA TYR A 8 -18.93 11.93 -5.47
C TYR A 8 -20.28 12.16 -6.17
N GLY A 9 -21.40 12.01 -5.45
CA GLY A 9 -22.74 12.29 -5.99
C GLY A 9 -22.97 13.75 -6.37
N GLU A 10 -22.17 14.68 -5.84
CA GLU A 10 -22.20 16.10 -6.21
C GLU A 10 -21.41 16.40 -7.51
N LEU A 11 -20.58 15.47 -7.98
CA LEU A 11 -19.74 15.68 -9.15
C LEU A 11 -20.49 15.36 -10.46
N PRO A 12 -20.68 16.34 -11.35
CA PRO A 12 -21.45 16.13 -12.57
C PRO A 12 -20.72 15.16 -13.52
N GLY A 13 -21.43 14.12 -13.96
CA GLY A 13 -20.91 13.14 -14.92
C GLY A 13 -19.96 12.10 -14.32
N VAL A 14 -19.86 12.00 -12.99
CA VAL A 14 -19.06 10.99 -12.30
C VAL A 14 -19.97 9.96 -11.64
N GLU A 15 -19.71 8.68 -11.87
CA GLU A 15 -20.33 7.58 -11.14
C GLU A 15 -19.31 7.00 -10.15
N PHE A 16 -19.67 6.99 -8.86
CA PHE A 16 -18.83 6.33 -7.85
C PHE A 16 -19.02 4.82 -7.86
N ALA A 17 -18.13 4.13 -8.57
CA ALA A 17 -18.13 2.67 -8.72
C ALA A 17 -17.67 1.92 -7.45
N GLY A 18 -16.90 2.60 -6.59
CA GLY A 18 -16.41 2.09 -5.32
C GLY A 18 -15.03 2.63 -4.96
N GLY A 19 -14.51 2.16 -3.82
CA GLY A 19 -13.20 2.54 -3.31
C GLY A 19 -12.42 1.35 -2.76
N VAL A 20 -11.12 1.56 -2.63
CA VAL A 20 -10.19 0.69 -1.93
C VAL A 20 -9.92 1.32 -0.57
N TYR A 21 -10.18 0.59 0.51
CA TYR A 21 -9.81 1.00 1.84
C TYR A 21 -8.30 0.81 2.04
N VAL A 22 -7.66 1.72 2.77
CA VAL A 22 -6.24 1.64 3.14
C VAL A 22 -6.13 1.83 4.65
N GLU A 23 -5.30 1.01 5.29
CA GLU A 23 -5.01 1.10 6.72
C GLU A 23 -4.65 2.53 7.17
N VAL A 24 -5.15 2.94 8.33
CA VAL A 24 -5.08 4.33 8.80
C VAL A 24 -4.02 4.58 9.87
N ASP A 25 -3.03 3.69 9.98
CA ASP A 25 -1.97 3.72 11.00
C ASP A 25 -2.51 3.88 12.43
N CYS A 26 -3.57 3.12 12.74
CA CYS A 26 -4.14 3.15 14.08
C CYS A 26 -3.23 2.43 15.09
N ALA A 27 -3.39 2.77 16.37
CA ALA A 27 -2.62 2.16 17.45
C ALA A 27 -2.92 0.67 17.68
N ASP A 28 -4.11 0.19 17.27
CA ASP A 28 -4.54 -1.21 17.40
C ASP A 28 -5.00 -1.74 16.04
N PRO A 29 -4.09 -2.29 15.21
CA PRO A 29 -4.43 -2.76 13.88
C PRO A 29 -5.41 -3.94 13.88
N VAL A 30 -5.46 -4.73 14.97
CA VAL A 30 -6.42 -5.84 15.08
C VAL A 30 -7.83 -5.31 15.31
N ALA A 31 -7.97 -4.22 16.06
CA ALA A 31 -9.26 -3.54 16.18
C ALA A 31 -9.71 -2.93 14.84
N GLU A 32 -8.79 -2.37 14.06
CA GLU A 32 -9.08 -1.88 12.70
C GLU A 32 -9.54 -2.99 11.77
N ASP A 33 -8.89 -4.15 11.75
CA ASP A 33 -9.30 -5.30 10.93
C ASP A 33 -10.79 -5.63 11.12
N ARG A 34 -11.26 -5.66 12.38
CA ARG A 34 -12.67 -5.92 12.70
C ARG A 34 -13.58 -4.79 12.21
N ILE A 35 -13.18 -3.54 12.40
CA ILE A 35 -13.98 -2.39 11.94
C ILE A 35 -14.12 -2.42 10.41
N VAL A 36 -13.03 -2.70 9.69
CA VAL A 36 -13.03 -2.78 8.23
C VAL A 36 -13.86 -3.95 7.75
N TYR A 37 -13.79 -5.12 8.39
CA TYR A 37 -14.67 -6.26 8.10
C TYR A 37 -16.15 -5.86 8.18
N ASP A 38 -16.55 -5.22 9.28
CA ASP A 38 -17.94 -4.76 9.47
C ASP A 38 -18.34 -3.63 8.50
N LEU A 39 -17.38 -2.80 8.07
CA LEU A 39 -17.61 -1.77 7.06
C LEU A 39 -17.83 -2.38 5.67
N MET A 40 -16.96 -3.30 5.24
CA MET A 40 -17.09 -3.98 3.95
C MET A 40 -18.40 -4.78 3.85
N ALA A 41 -18.83 -5.39 4.96
CA ALA A 41 -20.12 -6.10 5.01
C ALA A 41 -21.34 -5.17 4.85
N ARG A 42 -21.22 -3.89 5.27
CA ARG A 42 -22.29 -2.89 5.19
C ARG A 42 -22.28 -2.08 3.90
N HIS A 43 -21.12 -1.92 3.28
CA HIS A 43 -20.93 -1.05 2.13
C HIS A 43 -20.31 -1.83 0.98
N GLU A 44 -21.13 -2.31 0.05
CA GLU A 44 -20.70 -3.11 -1.10
C GLU A 44 -19.69 -2.40 -2.02
N LYS A 45 -19.67 -1.06 -1.97
CA LYS A 45 -18.77 -0.22 -2.74
C LYS A 45 -17.38 -0.08 -2.11
N ILE A 46 -17.13 -0.63 -0.93
CA ILE A 46 -15.76 -0.91 -0.47
C ILE A 46 -15.33 -2.22 -1.12
N ARG A 47 -14.62 -2.11 -2.25
CA ARG A 47 -14.33 -3.24 -3.13
C ARG A 47 -13.09 -4.03 -2.73
N ALA A 48 -12.18 -3.40 -1.99
CA ALA A 48 -10.94 -3.99 -1.53
C ALA A 48 -10.47 -3.30 -0.24
N ALA A 49 -9.58 -3.97 0.50
CA ALA A 49 -8.93 -3.41 1.68
C ALA A 49 -7.43 -3.75 1.70
N MET A 50 -6.60 -2.71 1.73
CA MET A 50 -5.17 -2.77 1.97
C MET A 50 -4.96 -2.65 3.48
N LEU A 51 -4.66 -3.77 4.14
CA LEU A 51 -4.60 -3.83 5.61
C LEU A 51 -3.16 -3.90 6.11
N ARG A 52 -2.97 -3.56 7.38
CA ARG A 52 -1.64 -3.47 7.97
C ARG A 52 -1.05 -4.85 8.26
N SER A 53 0.20 -5.06 7.88
CA SER A 53 1.02 -6.16 8.39
C SER A 53 2.50 -5.81 8.33
N THR A 54 3.33 -6.49 9.12
CA THR A 54 4.79 -6.43 9.00
C THR A 54 5.24 -7.43 7.94
N VAL A 55 5.70 -6.93 6.79
CA VAL A 55 6.07 -7.74 5.63
C VAL A 55 7.21 -8.69 5.98
N SER A 56 6.90 -9.98 5.92
CA SER A 56 7.83 -11.06 6.17
C SER A 56 7.28 -12.35 5.55
N PRO A 57 8.11 -13.36 5.26
CA PRO A 57 7.63 -14.63 4.69
C PRO A 57 6.66 -15.39 5.62
N SER A 58 6.56 -15.00 6.89
CA SER A 58 5.64 -15.57 7.88
C SER A 58 4.67 -14.54 8.46
N MET A 59 4.39 -13.46 7.74
CA MET A 59 3.53 -12.38 8.21
C MET A 59 2.11 -12.86 8.51
N ARG A 60 1.44 -12.18 9.44
CA ARG A 60 0.01 -12.41 9.71
C ARG A 60 -0.80 -11.53 8.76
N VAL A 61 -1.68 -12.14 7.99
CA VAL A 61 -2.55 -11.44 7.05
C VAL A 61 -3.99 -11.58 7.52
N PRO A 62 -4.74 -10.48 7.71
CA PRO A 62 -6.18 -10.55 7.97
C PRO A 62 -6.88 -11.23 6.80
N LEU A 63 -7.79 -12.17 7.07
CA LEU A 63 -8.37 -13.04 6.04
C LEU A 63 -9.10 -12.26 4.92
N GLN A 64 -9.66 -11.11 5.25
CA GLN A 64 -10.39 -10.22 4.35
C GLN A 64 -9.49 -9.22 3.60
N ALA A 65 -8.19 -9.16 3.91
CA ALA A 65 -7.26 -8.27 3.24
C ALA A 65 -7.18 -8.63 1.75
N THR A 66 -7.28 -7.62 0.90
CA THR A 66 -7.00 -7.77 -0.54
C THR A 66 -5.50 -7.61 -0.82
N GLY A 67 -4.84 -6.75 -0.05
CA GLY A 67 -3.39 -6.56 -0.09
C GLY A 67 -2.88 -6.00 1.24
N ILE A 68 -1.58 -5.75 1.31
CA ILE A 68 -0.90 -5.33 2.54
C ILE A 68 -0.24 -3.97 2.37
N ARG A 69 -0.29 -3.16 3.43
CA ARG A 69 0.54 -1.97 3.60
C ARG A 69 1.34 -2.08 4.88
N GLU A 70 2.65 -1.84 4.79
CA GLU A 70 3.52 -1.57 5.95
C GLU A 70 3.87 -0.07 5.90
N PRO A 71 3.55 0.73 6.94
CA PRO A 71 3.71 2.18 6.88
C PRO A 71 5.18 2.61 7.04
N LEU A 72 5.97 2.51 5.97
CA LEU A 72 7.43 2.72 6.00
C LEU A 72 7.88 4.18 6.25
N HIS A 73 6.97 5.15 6.14
CA HIS A 73 7.29 6.58 6.26
C HIS A 73 7.27 7.12 7.70
N ILE A 74 6.70 6.39 8.67
CA ILE A 74 6.48 6.90 10.04
C ILE A 74 7.77 6.88 10.86
N ASP A 75 7.98 7.84 11.76
CA ASP A 75 9.25 8.01 12.50
C ASP A 75 9.70 6.78 13.32
N SER A 76 8.77 5.91 13.72
CA SER A 76 9.10 4.68 14.45
C SER A 76 9.69 3.57 13.58
N GLU A 77 9.50 3.61 12.26
CA GLU A 77 10.04 2.60 11.35
C GLU A 77 11.51 2.87 11.02
N PRO A 78 12.39 1.86 11.15
CA PRO A 78 13.81 2.03 10.87
C PRO A 78 14.06 2.33 9.39
N ARG A 79 15.08 3.14 9.12
CA ARG A 79 15.53 3.40 7.75
C ARG A 79 16.06 2.13 7.11
N GLY A 80 15.79 1.95 5.83
CA GLY A 80 16.21 0.77 5.08
C GLY A 80 15.46 -0.52 5.44
N ARG A 81 14.31 -0.43 6.12
CA ARG A 81 13.43 -1.59 6.42
C ARG A 81 13.14 -2.45 5.18
N CYS A 82 12.92 -1.84 4.02
CA CYS A 82 12.67 -2.54 2.76
C CYS A 82 13.89 -3.32 2.21
N LEU A 83 15.11 -2.99 2.65
CA LEU A 83 16.35 -3.66 2.24
C LEU A 83 16.61 -4.95 3.03
N GLU A 84 15.85 -5.19 4.10
CA GLU A 84 15.98 -6.43 4.86
C GLU A 84 15.55 -7.63 4.02
N GLN A 85 16.31 -8.73 4.08
CA GLN A 85 15.96 -9.95 3.35
C GLN A 85 14.57 -10.48 3.71
N SER A 86 14.16 -10.32 4.98
CA SER A 86 12.82 -10.67 5.46
C SER A 86 11.72 -9.90 4.71
N PHE A 87 11.95 -8.63 4.38
CA PHE A 87 11.01 -7.81 3.63
C PHE A 87 10.88 -8.33 2.19
N VAL A 88 12.01 -8.53 1.50
CA VAL A 88 12.05 -9.05 0.13
C VAL A 88 11.40 -10.44 0.04
N ASP A 89 11.67 -11.33 1.00
CA ASP A 89 11.02 -12.64 1.06
C ASP A 89 9.53 -12.55 1.38
N GLY A 90 9.11 -11.52 2.12
CA GLY A 90 7.70 -11.20 2.35
C GLY A 90 6.99 -10.72 1.09
N LEU A 91 7.62 -9.87 0.27
CA LEU A 91 7.08 -9.48 -1.04
C LEU A 91 6.90 -10.70 -1.95
N ARG A 92 7.87 -11.63 -1.98
CA ARG A 92 7.69 -12.89 -2.74
C ARG A 92 6.48 -13.69 -2.26
N ALA A 93 6.21 -13.70 -0.96
CA ALA A 93 5.05 -14.38 -0.39
C ALA A 93 3.73 -13.68 -0.75
N LEU A 94 3.69 -12.35 -0.78
CA LEU A 94 2.56 -11.56 -1.26
C LEU A 94 2.27 -11.84 -2.74
N ALA A 95 3.31 -11.82 -3.58
CA ALA A 95 3.19 -12.06 -5.02
C ALA A 95 2.64 -13.46 -5.31
N ALA A 96 3.16 -14.46 -4.60
CA ALA A 96 2.68 -15.84 -4.71
C ALA A 96 1.21 -16.00 -4.25
N ALA A 97 0.75 -15.14 -3.34
CA ALA A 97 -0.64 -15.10 -2.88
C ALA A 97 -1.55 -14.21 -3.75
N GLY A 98 -0.99 -13.48 -4.73
CA GLY A 98 -1.73 -12.52 -5.56
C GLY A 98 -2.23 -11.31 -4.76
N MET A 99 -1.52 -10.94 -3.70
CA MET A 99 -1.87 -9.83 -2.81
C MET A 99 -0.95 -8.64 -3.08
N PRO A 100 -1.42 -7.50 -3.61
CA PRO A 100 -0.55 -6.35 -3.85
C PRO A 100 0.03 -5.77 -2.56
N PHE A 101 1.19 -5.11 -2.70
CA PHE A 101 1.83 -4.31 -1.67
C PHE A 101 1.62 -2.81 -1.92
N GLU A 102 1.15 -2.08 -0.90
CA GLU A 102 1.11 -0.63 -0.92
C GLU A 102 2.38 -0.01 -0.32
N SER A 103 3.10 0.76 -1.14
CA SER A 103 4.35 1.38 -0.73
C SER A 103 4.16 2.85 -0.38
N CYS A 104 4.33 3.18 0.90
CA CYS A 104 4.34 4.56 1.40
C CYS A 104 5.65 4.82 2.16
N ASN A 105 6.71 5.17 1.40
CA ASN A 105 8.07 5.41 1.92
C ASN A 105 8.32 6.89 2.18
N ARG A 106 9.41 7.20 2.88
CA ARG A 106 9.99 8.55 2.86
C ARG A 106 10.59 8.82 1.48
N VAL A 107 10.55 10.08 1.02
CA VAL A 107 11.13 10.48 -0.28
C VAL A 107 12.60 10.09 -0.40
N SER A 108 13.36 10.23 0.69
CA SER A 108 14.78 9.90 0.73
C SER A 108 15.10 8.40 0.60
N GLU A 109 14.10 7.53 0.63
CA GLU A 109 14.23 6.07 0.62
C GLU A 109 13.60 5.44 -0.62
N LEU A 110 13.25 6.24 -1.63
CA LEU A 110 12.65 5.72 -2.87
C LEU A 110 13.62 4.82 -3.64
N GLU A 111 14.93 5.08 -3.61
CA GLU A 111 15.88 4.16 -4.26
C GLU A 111 16.03 2.84 -3.51
N ASP A 112 16.02 2.86 -2.17
CA ASP A 112 16.01 1.64 -1.37
C ASP A 112 14.76 0.79 -1.68
N ALA A 113 13.61 1.44 -1.84
CA ALA A 113 12.38 0.79 -2.25
C ALA A 113 12.47 0.19 -3.66
N TYR A 114 13.06 0.92 -4.63
CA TYR A 114 13.32 0.36 -5.96
C TYR A 114 14.23 -0.87 -5.91
N GLU A 115 15.33 -0.83 -5.14
CA GLU A 115 16.22 -1.97 -4.97
C GLU A 115 15.51 -3.20 -4.40
N ALA A 116 14.54 -3.01 -3.49
CA ALA A 116 13.71 -4.09 -2.98
C ALA A 116 12.75 -4.64 -4.05
N PHE A 117 12.00 -3.77 -4.74
CA PHE A 117 10.97 -4.19 -5.70
C PHE A 117 11.56 -4.82 -6.96
N ALA A 118 12.73 -4.35 -7.41
CA ALA A 118 13.44 -4.95 -8.55
C ALA A 118 13.87 -6.42 -8.31
N GLN A 119 13.95 -6.87 -7.04
CA GLN A 119 14.24 -8.26 -6.70
C GLN A 119 13.02 -9.19 -6.74
N VAL A 120 11.81 -8.62 -6.84
CA VAL A 120 10.52 -9.31 -6.87
C VAL A 120 9.60 -8.65 -7.92
N PRO A 121 9.99 -8.65 -9.21
CA PRO A 121 9.22 -7.98 -10.26
C PRO A 121 7.80 -8.56 -10.46
N GLU A 122 7.53 -9.75 -9.93
CA GLU A 122 6.20 -10.36 -9.91
C GLU A 122 5.23 -9.75 -8.89
N GLU A 123 5.73 -9.03 -7.89
CA GLU A 123 4.89 -8.35 -6.89
C GLU A 123 4.22 -7.12 -7.51
N THR A 124 2.92 -6.94 -7.25
CA THR A 124 2.22 -5.72 -7.68
C THR A 124 2.40 -4.64 -6.63
N VAL A 125 3.16 -3.59 -6.95
CA VAL A 125 3.47 -2.53 -6.00
C VAL A 125 2.73 -1.25 -6.35
N ILE A 126 1.90 -0.79 -5.41
CA ILE A 126 1.17 0.48 -5.54
C ILE A 126 1.95 1.57 -4.82
N LEU A 127 2.69 2.39 -5.58
CA LEU A 127 3.39 3.56 -5.02
C LEU A 127 2.39 4.64 -4.60
N ASN A 128 2.29 4.88 -3.29
CA ASN A 128 1.38 5.87 -2.73
C ASN A 128 1.90 7.30 -2.91
N HIS A 129 0.98 8.26 -3.04
CA HIS A 129 1.24 9.71 -2.96
C HIS A 129 2.42 10.21 -3.82
N LEU A 130 2.62 9.61 -4.99
CA LEU A 130 3.75 9.94 -5.88
C LEU A 130 5.12 9.78 -5.21
N GLY A 131 5.25 8.85 -4.25
CA GLY A 131 6.46 8.66 -3.45
C GLY A 131 6.66 9.75 -2.38
N ASN A 132 5.57 10.37 -1.91
CA ASN A 132 5.57 11.46 -0.92
C ASN A 132 6.38 12.70 -1.33
N VAL A 133 6.55 12.89 -2.63
CA VAL A 133 7.43 13.91 -3.22
C VAL A 133 7.09 15.33 -2.76
N GLU A 134 8.12 16.09 -2.39
CA GLU A 134 7.99 17.52 -2.07
C GLU A 134 8.26 18.43 -3.28
N ALA A 135 9.14 17.98 -4.19
CA ALA A 135 9.50 18.68 -5.42
C ALA A 135 9.79 17.70 -6.57
N LEU A 136 9.34 18.03 -7.78
CA LEU A 136 9.57 17.23 -9.00
C LEU A 136 10.97 17.48 -9.57
N ASP A 137 12.00 17.17 -8.79
CA ASP A 137 13.39 17.33 -9.17
C ASP A 137 13.94 16.12 -9.94
N GLU A 138 15.17 16.23 -10.46
CA GLU A 138 15.77 15.15 -11.25
C GLU A 138 16.02 13.88 -10.45
N PRO A 139 16.47 13.91 -9.17
CA PRO A 139 16.55 12.71 -8.34
C PRO A 139 15.23 11.96 -8.25
N TRP A 140 14.13 12.66 -7.97
CA TRP A 140 12.80 12.03 -7.95
C TRP A 140 12.41 11.49 -9.34
N CYS A 141 12.59 12.29 -10.40
CA CYS A 141 12.26 11.87 -11.77
C CYS A 141 13.05 10.61 -12.18
N ALA A 142 14.32 10.51 -11.79
CA ALA A 142 15.18 9.37 -12.11
C ALA A 142 14.67 8.09 -11.46
N VAL A 143 14.29 8.11 -10.18
CA VAL A 143 13.74 6.93 -9.50
C VAL A 143 12.33 6.57 -9.99
N MET A 144 11.50 7.55 -10.35
CA MET A 144 10.18 7.25 -10.95
C MET A 144 10.29 6.54 -12.29
N ARG A 145 11.27 6.90 -13.14
CA ARG A 145 11.52 6.16 -14.40
C ARG A 145 11.89 4.72 -14.13
N LYS A 146 12.71 4.45 -13.10
CA LYS A 146 13.06 3.09 -12.68
C LYS A 146 11.85 2.29 -12.20
N PHE A 147 10.98 2.88 -11.36
CA PHE A 147 9.74 2.21 -10.97
C PHE A 147 8.83 1.92 -12.16
N ALA A 148 8.72 2.85 -13.11
CA ALA A 148 7.90 2.67 -14.31
C ALA A 148 8.42 1.59 -15.27
N ASP A 149 9.70 1.22 -15.17
CA ASP A 149 10.30 0.11 -15.93
C ASP A 149 10.04 -1.27 -15.28
N LEU A 150 9.57 -1.30 -14.02
CA LEU A 150 9.10 -2.54 -13.39
C LEU A 150 7.72 -2.93 -13.96
N PRO A 151 7.44 -4.23 -14.11
CA PRO A 151 6.25 -4.68 -14.82
C PRO A 151 4.94 -4.59 -14.01
N ASN A 152 5.00 -4.46 -12.67
CA ASN A 152 3.84 -4.49 -11.78
C ASN A 152 4.01 -3.56 -10.57
#